data_AF-A0A537S6Z2-F1
#
_entry.id   AF-A0A537S6Z2-F1
#
_cell.length_a   1.000
_cell.length_b   1.000
_cell.length_c   1.000
_cell.angle_alpha   90.00
_cell.angle_beta   90.00
_cell.angle_gamma   90.00
#
_symmetry.space_group_name_H-M   'P 1'
#
loop_
_entity.id
_entity.type
_entity.pdbx_description
1 polymer ?
#
loop_
_entity_poly.entity_id
_entity_poly.type
_entity_poly.pdbx_seq_one_letter_code
_entity_poly.pdbx_strand_id
1 'polypeptide(L)'
;MVYQTAMHATRAAVYYLPYLDSPALRKRKLRIFMDNDGLPEADSHHYQLARAFRNIGAHLPLADEEFGSHEELCRRVDRETVHFVDVAQRLYSRSLGPWCAVEMLSADWMRALAEALSVHFPQLIREPYFEDCFLHRIEERHAEEAMAVTQMVLQQRPELLDETIRDAKMMTEALDGVWSNLDRIVQQAVRRVNGTEHYGLRLMVDRMAAAFRTSPTVQHG
;
A
#
# COMPACT_ATOMS: atom_id res chain seq x y z
N MET A 1 7.69 0.59 8.95
CA MET A 1 7.64 2.05 8.69
C MET A 1 7.41 2.34 7.21
N VAL A 2 8.34 2.02 6.30
CA VAL A 2 8.23 2.24 4.84
C VAL A 2 6.84 1.88 4.27
N TYR A 3 6.40 0.63 4.43
CA TYR A 3 5.10 0.16 3.92
C TYR A 3 3.89 0.85 4.55
N GLN A 4 3.86 0.94 5.89
CA GLN A 4 2.78 1.60 6.64
C GLN A 4 2.62 3.06 6.20
N THR A 5 3.72 3.82 6.09
CA THR A 5 3.66 5.21 5.63
C THR A 5 3.19 5.34 4.19
N ALA A 6 3.62 4.45 3.29
CA ALA A 6 3.09 4.42 1.93
C ALA A 6 1.57 4.19 1.92
N MET A 7 1.05 3.27 2.75
CA MET A 7 -0.40 3.02 2.84
C MET A 7 -1.16 4.19 3.44
N HIS A 8 -0.53 4.92 4.37
CA HIS A 8 -1.14 6.11 4.97
C HIS A 8 -1.27 7.25 3.96
N ALA A 9 -0.25 7.45 3.13
CA ALA A 9 -0.26 8.50 2.11
C ALA A 9 -1.33 8.26 1.05
N THR A 10 -1.52 7.02 0.58
CA THR A 10 -2.56 6.71 -0.40
C THR A 10 -3.95 6.93 0.19
N ARG A 11 -4.21 6.48 1.42
CA ARG A 11 -5.50 6.69 2.10
C ARG A 11 -5.87 8.16 2.26
N ALA A 12 -4.93 9.00 2.71
CA ALA A 12 -5.16 10.44 2.80
C ALA A 12 -5.38 11.06 1.41
N ALA A 13 -4.69 10.56 0.39
CA ALA A 13 -4.78 11.07 -0.97
C ALA A 13 -6.11 10.72 -1.67
N VAL A 14 -6.75 9.58 -1.35
CA VAL A 14 -8.06 9.18 -1.93
C VAL A 14 -9.12 10.28 -1.73
N TYR A 15 -9.04 11.10 -0.68
CA TYR A 15 -9.95 12.23 -0.48
C TYR A 15 -9.96 13.24 -1.64
N TYR A 16 -8.86 13.36 -2.37
CA TYR A 16 -8.68 14.34 -3.44
C TYR A 16 -9.05 13.85 -4.85
N LEU A 17 -9.57 12.62 -5.00
CA LEU A 17 -9.88 12.06 -6.33
C LEU A 17 -10.79 12.96 -7.19
N PRO A 18 -10.38 13.29 -8.42
CA PRO A 18 -11.12 14.17 -9.31
C PRO A 18 -12.23 13.44 -10.10
N TYR A 19 -13.04 14.20 -10.81
CA TYR A 19 -14.00 13.71 -11.82
C TYR A 19 -15.18 12.87 -11.28
N LEU A 20 -15.40 12.88 -9.97
CA LEU A 20 -16.56 12.26 -9.32
C LEU A 20 -17.70 13.28 -9.20
N ASP A 21 -18.16 13.78 -10.35
CA ASP A 21 -19.02 14.96 -10.43
C ASP A 21 -20.51 14.67 -10.18
N SER A 22 -20.87 13.40 -9.97
CA SER A 22 -22.24 12.99 -9.64
C SER A 22 -22.35 12.36 -8.24
N PRO A 23 -23.51 12.48 -7.56
CA PRO A 23 -23.75 11.78 -6.30
C PRO A 23 -23.56 10.27 -6.39
N ALA A 24 -23.89 9.66 -7.54
CA ALA A 24 -23.71 8.22 -7.77
C ALA A 24 -22.22 7.82 -7.74
N LEU A 25 -21.35 8.58 -8.43
CA LEU A 25 -19.91 8.34 -8.43
C LEU A 25 -19.29 8.61 -7.05
N ARG A 26 -19.74 9.66 -6.35
CA ARG A 26 -19.29 9.94 -4.98
C ARG A 26 -19.67 8.84 -4.01
N LYS A 27 -20.87 8.26 -4.13
CA LYS A 27 -21.32 7.14 -3.28
C LYS A 27 -20.44 5.90 -3.44
N ARG A 28 -19.97 5.63 -4.66
CA ARG A 28 -19.03 4.53 -4.94
C ARG A 28 -17.70 4.71 -4.20
N LYS A 29 -17.12 5.91 -4.23
CA LYS A 29 -15.95 6.28 -3.42
C LYS A 29 -16.21 6.17 -1.92
N LEU A 30 -17.34 6.68 -1.43
CA LEU A 30 -17.70 6.61 -0.01
C LEU A 30 -17.76 5.16 0.51
N ARG A 31 -18.14 4.20 -0.34
CA ARG A 31 -18.18 2.78 0.05
C ARG A 31 -16.78 2.26 0.40
N ILE A 32 -15.76 2.63 -0.37
CA ILE A 32 -14.37 2.25 -0.09
C ILE A 32 -13.89 2.87 1.22
N PHE A 33 -14.32 4.10 1.53
CA PHE A 33 -14.05 4.68 2.84
C PHE A 33 -14.76 3.96 3.96
N MET A 34 -16.02 3.58 3.78
CA MET A 34 -16.75 2.82 4.79
C MET A 34 -16.12 1.44 5.03
N ASP A 35 -15.63 0.79 3.97
CA ASP A 35 -14.92 -0.49 4.10
C ASP A 35 -13.60 -0.31 4.88
N ASN A 36 -12.92 0.83 4.72
CA ASN A 36 -11.62 1.09 5.35
C ASN A 36 -11.66 1.74 6.75
N ASP A 37 -12.64 2.61 7.00
CA ASP A 37 -12.74 3.51 8.17
C ASP A 37 -14.03 3.28 8.97
N GLY A 38 -14.96 2.45 8.48
CA GLY A 38 -16.28 2.21 9.08
C GLY A 38 -16.35 0.94 9.93
N LEU A 39 -15.23 0.45 10.47
CA LEU A 39 -15.24 -0.76 11.27
C LEU A 39 -15.91 -0.55 12.65
N PRO A 40 -16.39 -1.63 13.31
CA PRO A 40 -16.97 -1.55 14.65
C PRO A 40 -16.03 -0.91 15.66
N GLU A 41 -16.60 -0.34 16.73
CA GLU A 41 -15.85 0.24 17.87
C GLU A 41 -14.90 1.39 17.49
N ALA A 42 -15.16 2.07 16.37
CA ALA A 42 -14.29 3.09 15.79
C ALA A 42 -12.90 2.58 15.37
N ASP A 43 -12.77 1.27 15.08
CA ASP A 43 -11.57 0.71 14.46
C ASP A 43 -11.45 1.17 13.00
N SER A 44 -10.27 1.00 12.42
CA SER A 44 -10.03 1.26 11.00
C SER A 44 -8.96 0.31 10.49
N HIS A 45 -8.95 0.02 9.18
CA HIS A 45 -7.84 -0.70 8.55
C HIS A 45 -6.48 -0.01 8.84
N HIS A 46 -6.47 1.31 9.06
CA HIS A 46 -5.26 2.04 9.43
C HIS A 46 -4.75 1.61 10.81
N TYR A 47 -5.65 1.55 11.80
CA TYR A 47 -5.34 1.10 13.16
C TYR A 47 -4.95 -0.38 13.19
N GLN A 48 -5.69 -1.21 12.45
CA GLN A 48 -5.36 -2.63 12.34
C GLN A 48 -3.95 -2.83 11.75
N LEU A 49 -3.56 -2.06 10.71
CA LEU A 49 -2.22 -2.14 10.12
C LEU A 49 -1.14 -1.70 11.10
N ALA A 50 -1.32 -0.56 11.75
CA ALA A 50 -0.40 -0.05 12.77
C ALA A 50 -0.22 -1.07 13.91
N ARG A 51 -1.32 -1.62 14.43
CA ARG A 51 -1.33 -2.64 15.47
C ARG A 51 -0.63 -3.93 15.02
N ALA A 52 -0.88 -4.42 13.81
CA ALA A 52 -0.22 -5.61 13.27
C ALA A 52 1.30 -5.44 13.23
N PHE A 53 1.79 -4.27 12.79
CA PHE A 53 3.22 -3.96 12.79
C PHE A 53 3.79 -3.78 14.20
N ARG A 54 3.04 -3.16 15.12
CA ARG A 54 3.46 -3.04 16.52
C ARG A 54 3.58 -4.39 17.20
N ASN A 55 2.65 -5.32 16.94
CA ASN A 55 2.61 -6.66 17.52
C ASN A 55 3.81 -7.52 17.10
N ILE A 56 4.47 -7.19 15.99
CA ILE A 56 5.74 -7.81 15.56
C ILE A 56 6.98 -6.99 15.96
N GLY A 57 6.80 -5.99 16.83
CA GLY A 57 7.88 -5.20 17.42
C GLY A 57 8.31 -3.98 16.59
N ALA A 58 7.54 -3.56 15.59
CA ALA A 58 7.88 -2.35 14.82
C ALA A 58 7.69 -1.09 15.68
N HIS A 59 8.64 -0.16 15.57
CA HIS A 59 8.46 1.19 16.07
C HIS A 59 7.68 2.03 15.06
N LEU A 60 6.60 2.66 15.53
CA LEU A 60 5.77 3.56 14.73
C LEU A 60 6.08 5.00 15.15
N PRO A 61 6.54 5.86 14.23
CA PRO A 61 6.96 7.22 14.56
C PRO A 61 5.80 8.20 14.75
N LEU A 62 4.59 7.83 14.30
CA LEU A 62 3.34 8.58 14.45
C LEU A 62 2.37 7.78 15.34
N ALA A 63 1.48 8.50 16.01
CA ALA A 63 0.41 7.88 16.79
C ALA A 63 -0.60 7.18 15.87
N ASP A 64 -1.33 6.19 16.39
CA ASP A 64 -2.23 5.36 15.59
C ASP A 64 -3.34 6.16 14.90
N GLU A 65 -3.77 7.29 15.47
CA GLU A 65 -4.83 8.15 14.92
C GLU A 65 -4.35 9.22 13.94
N GLU A 66 -3.04 9.32 13.74
CA GLU A 66 -2.45 10.42 12.97
C GLU A 66 -1.96 9.95 11.61
N PHE A 67 -2.61 10.45 10.56
CA PHE A 67 -2.03 10.40 9.22
C PHE A 67 -0.74 11.24 9.13
N GLY A 68 -0.55 12.21 10.03
CA GLY A 68 0.54 13.18 10.01
C GLY A 68 0.35 14.23 8.91
N SER A 69 1.04 15.38 9.05
CA SER A 69 1.16 16.30 7.92
C SER A 69 2.13 15.73 6.87
N HIS A 70 1.97 16.12 5.60
CA HIS A 70 2.92 15.73 4.55
C HIS A 70 4.37 16.06 4.93
N GLU A 71 4.61 17.27 5.45
CA GLU A 71 5.95 17.69 5.88
C GLU A 71 6.49 16.82 7.03
N GLU A 72 5.63 16.45 7.98
CA GLU A 72 6.01 15.58 9.09
C GLU A 72 6.33 14.16 8.63
N LEU A 73 5.49 13.57 7.76
CA LEU A 73 5.74 12.27 7.16
C LEU A 73 7.10 12.25 6.45
N CYS A 74 7.37 13.28 5.64
CA CYS A 74 8.60 13.35 4.86
C CYS A 74 9.87 13.50 5.72
N ARG A 75 9.77 13.99 6.95
CA ARG A 75 10.90 14.04 7.90
C ARG A 75 11.18 12.70 8.59
N ARG A 76 10.22 11.77 8.59
CA ARG A 76 10.25 10.53 9.39
C ARG A 76 10.57 9.28 8.58
N VAL A 77 10.57 9.36 7.24
CA VAL A 77 10.74 8.21 6.36
C VAL A 77 11.93 8.34 5.41
N ASP A 78 12.33 7.22 4.81
CA ASP A 78 13.40 7.17 3.82
C ASP A 78 13.01 7.88 2.51
N ARG A 79 14.03 8.18 1.70
CA ARG A 79 13.90 8.98 0.48
C ARG A 79 12.93 8.36 -0.54
N GLU A 80 12.93 7.04 -0.69
CA GLU A 80 12.03 6.34 -1.61
C GLU A 80 10.58 6.45 -1.14
N THR A 81 10.32 6.30 0.16
CA THR A 81 9.00 6.54 0.74
C THR A 81 8.58 8.00 0.60
N VAL A 82 9.48 8.97 0.85
CA VAL A 82 9.20 10.41 0.61
C VAL A 82 8.75 10.63 -0.83
N HIS A 83 9.51 10.09 -1.79
CA HIS A 83 9.18 10.24 -3.21
C HIS A 83 7.80 9.68 -3.53
N PHE A 84 7.45 8.52 -2.98
CA PHE A 84 6.12 7.94 -3.13
C PHE A 84 5.02 8.84 -2.54
N VAL A 85 5.22 9.38 -1.34
CA VAL A 85 4.26 10.27 -0.68
C VAL A 85 4.04 11.54 -1.52
N ASP A 86 5.12 12.14 -2.04
CA ASP A 86 5.06 13.32 -2.91
C ASP A 86 4.27 13.04 -4.20
N VAL A 87 4.54 11.89 -4.83
CA VAL A 87 3.87 11.46 -6.06
C VAL A 87 2.39 11.19 -5.79
N ALA A 88 2.06 10.47 -4.72
CA ALA A 88 0.68 10.19 -4.33
C ALA A 88 -0.11 11.49 -4.13
N GLN A 89 0.40 12.41 -3.31
CA GLN A 89 -0.29 13.68 -3.03
C GLN A 89 -0.54 14.49 -4.30
N ARG A 90 0.43 14.56 -5.20
CA ARG A 90 0.30 15.34 -6.45
C ARG A 90 -0.65 14.69 -7.46
N LEU A 91 -0.56 13.38 -7.63
CA LEU A 91 -1.25 12.71 -8.74
C LEU A 91 -2.69 12.34 -8.41
N TYR A 92 -3.00 12.02 -7.15
CA TYR A 92 -4.37 11.65 -6.75
C TYR A 92 -5.39 12.78 -6.95
N SER A 93 -4.96 14.04 -6.91
CA SER A 93 -5.81 15.18 -7.25
C SER A 93 -5.92 15.47 -8.74
N ARG A 94 -5.08 14.83 -9.58
CA ARG A 94 -4.97 15.11 -11.01
C ARG A 94 -5.76 14.13 -11.87
N SER A 95 -5.66 12.84 -11.58
CA SER A 95 -6.37 11.81 -12.35
C SER A 95 -6.76 10.61 -11.48
N LEU A 96 -7.60 9.73 -12.03
CA LEU A 96 -7.99 8.47 -11.37
C LEU A 96 -6.93 7.38 -11.52
N GLY A 97 -5.93 7.58 -12.38
CA GLY A 97 -4.89 6.60 -12.69
C GLY A 97 -4.11 6.10 -11.48
N PRO A 98 -3.57 7.00 -10.61
CA PRO A 98 -2.82 6.61 -9.43
C PRO A 98 -3.62 5.75 -8.45
N TRP A 99 -4.88 6.10 -8.23
CA TRP A 99 -5.76 5.34 -7.36
C TRP A 99 -6.08 3.97 -7.95
N CYS A 100 -6.47 3.92 -9.24
CA CYS A 100 -6.69 2.67 -9.94
C CYS A 100 -5.46 1.75 -9.87
N ALA A 101 -4.26 2.30 -10.10
CA ALA A 101 -3.01 1.54 -10.03
C ALA A 101 -2.73 0.98 -8.63
N VAL A 102 -2.91 1.78 -7.58
CA VAL A 102 -2.71 1.32 -6.20
C VAL A 102 -3.68 0.21 -5.85
N GLU A 103 -4.99 0.41 -6.06
CA GLU A 103 -6.00 -0.60 -5.71
C GLU A 103 -5.80 -1.91 -6.48
N MET A 104 -5.44 -1.84 -7.77
CA MET A 104 -5.16 -3.04 -8.57
C MET A 104 -3.98 -3.85 -8.06
N LEU A 105 -2.96 -3.18 -7.50
CA LEU A 105 -1.77 -3.83 -6.95
C LEU A 105 -1.96 -4.17 -5.47
N SER A 106 -3.06 -3.72 -4.86
CA SER A 106 -3.26 -3.77 -3.41
C SER A 106 -3.30 -5.19 -2.85
N ALA A 107 -3.89 -6.14 -3.56
CA ALA A 107 -3.96 -7.52 -3.09
C ALA A 107 -2.58 -8.21 -3.13
N ASP A 108 -1.84 -8.03 -4.22
CA ASP A 108 -0.60 -8.77 -4.49
C ASP A 108 0.53 -8.41 -3.54
N TRP A 109 0.83 -7.12 -3.39
CA TRP A 109 1.89 -6.66 -2.48
C TRP A 109 1.58 -6.93 -0.99
N MET A 110 0.30 -6.92 -0.56
CA MET A 110 -0.12 -7.21 0.80
C MET A 110 0.10 -8.68 1.10
N ARG A 111 -0.29 -9.53 0.15
CA ARG A 111 -0.04 -10.96 0.23
C ARG A 111 1.45 -11.25 0.28
N ALA A 112 2.24 -10.66 -0.61
CA ALA A 112 3.69 -10.83 -0.61
C ALA A 112 4.34 -10.39 0.72
N LEU A 113 3.91 -9.25 1.26
CA LEU A 113 4.40 -8.74 2.54
C LEU A 113 3.99 -9.65 3.71
N ALA A 114 2.72 -10.07 3.76
CA ALA A 114 2.22 -10.95 4.80
C ALA A 114 2.90 -12.32 4.76
N GLU A 115 3.07 -12.91 3.58
CA GLU A 115 3.78 -14.18 3.39
C GLU A 115 5.24 -14.07 3.82
N ALA A 116 5.94 -12.99 3.41
CA ALA A 116 7.34 -12.76 3.77
C ALA A 116 7.54 -12.65 5.29
N LEU A 117 6.64 -11.92 5.98
CA LEU A 117 6.74 -11.68 7.41
C LEU A 117 6.22 -12.87 8.25
N SER A 118 5.23 -13.62 7.75
CA SER A 118 4.61 -14.73 8.48
C SER A 118 5.53 -15.92 8.71
N VAL A 119 6.65 -15.99 7.97
CA VAL A 119 7.73 -16.95 8.26
C VAL A 119 8.26 -16.76 9.70
N HIS A 120 8.29 -15.52 10.20
CA HIS A 120 8.83 -15.16 11.52
C HIS A 120 7.76 -14.78 12.52
N PHE A 121 6.64 -14.28 12.01
CA PHE A 121 5.49 -13.88 12.79
C PHE A 121 4.25 -14.61 12.26
N PRO A 122 4.10 -15.93 12.50
CA PRO A 122 2.99 -16.71 11.93
C PRO A 122 1.60 -16.18 12.31
N GLN A 123 1.51 -15.41 13.39
CA GLN A 123 0.30 -14.73 13.83
C GLN A 123 -0.09 -13.53 12.95
N LEU A 124 0.85 -12.97 12.16
CA LEU A 124 0.62 -11.76 11.37
C LEU A 124 -0.54 -11.92 10.37
N ILE A 125 -0.62 -13.05 9.68
CA ILE A 125 -1.76 -13.35 8.77
C ILE A 125 -3.11 -13.48 9.47
N ARG A 126 -3.13 -13.58 10.81
CA ARG A 126 -4.34 -13.61 11.64
C ARG A 126 -4.60 -12.26 12.30
N GLU A 127 -3.76 -11.25 12.07
CA GLU A 127 -4.07 -9.90 12.50
C GLU A 127 -5.25 -9.39 11.68
N PRO A 128 -6.20 -8.65 12.30
CA PRO A 128 -7.45 -8.24 11.64
C PRO A 128 -7.23 -7.57 10.27
N TYR A 129 -6.19 -6.75 10.13
CA TYR A 129 -5.86 -6.10 8.85
C TYR A 129 -5.70 -7.11 7.70
N PHE A 130 -4.90 -8.15 7.93
CA PHE A 130 -4.59 -9.14 6.91
C PHE A 130 -5.74 -10.14 6.73
N GLU A 131 -6.44 -10.46 7.82
CA GLU A 131 -7.62 -11.32 7.77
C GLU A 131 -8.73 -10.69 6.92
N ASP A 132 -9.03 -9.40 7.15
CA ASP A 132 -10.03 -8.65 6.40
C ASP A 132 -9.63 -8.52 4.91
N CYS A 133 -8.37 -8.18 4.63
CA CYS A 133 -7.87 -8.09 3.26
C CYS A 133 -7.94 -9.43 2.51
N PHE A 134 -7.63 -10.56 3.15
CA PHE A 134 -7.51 -11.86 2.46
C PHE A 134 -8.79 -12.71 2.48
N LEU A 135 -9.48 -12.80 3.62
CA LEU A 135 -10.69 -13.62 3.74
C LEU A 135 -11.91 -12.93 3.13
N HIS A 136 -12.02 -11.62 3.30
CA HIS A 136 -13.16 -10.85 2.81
C HIS A 136 -12.94 -10.24 1.43
N ARG A 137 -11.76 -10.48 0.84
CA ARG A 137 -11.38 -10.05 -0.52
C ARG A 137 -11.64 -8.56 -0.74
N ILE A 138 -11.39 -7.76 0.29
CA ILE A 138 -11.71 -6.32 0.29
C ILE A 138 -10.94 -5.61 -0.82
N GLU A 139 -9.67 -5.95 -0.98
CA GLU A 139 -8.74 -5.33 -1.91
C GLU A 139 -9.04 -5.72 -3.37
N GLU A 140 -9.47 -6.97 -3.63
CA GLU A 140 -9.97 -7.34 -4.94
C GLU A 140 -11.25 -6.58 -5.31
N ARG A 141 -12.16 -6.35 -4.35
CA ARG A 141 -13.35 -5.53 -4.60
C ARG A 141 -12.99 -4.07 -4.83
N HIS A 142 -12.01 -3.52 -4.11
CA HIS A 142 -11.51 -2.18 -4.35
C HIS A 142 -10.90 -2.05 -5.75
N ALA A 143 -10.11 -3.03 -6.20
CA ALA A 143 -9.56 -3.07 -7.55
C ALA A 143 -10.66 -3.08 -8.63
N GLU A 144 -11.67 -3.95 -8.47
CA GLU A 144 -12.84 -4.01 -9.36
C GLU A 144 -13.59 -2.68 -9.41
N GLU A 145 -13.83 -2.06 -8.24
CA GLU A 145 -14.53 -0.79 -8.13
C GLU A 145 -13.73 0.36 -8.74
N ALA A 146 -12.42 0.44 -8.47
CA ALA A 146 -11.53 1.46 -9.00
C ALA A 146 -11.43 1.40 -10.53
N MET A 147 -11.32 0.19 -11.08
CA MET A 147 -11.37 -0.03 -12.51
C MET A 147 -12.71 0.39 -13.10
N ALA A 148 -13.83 -0.04 -12.50
CA ALA A 148 -15.16 0.27 -13.00
C ALA A 148 -15.48 1.78 -12.95
N VAL A 149 -15.10 2.48 -11.89
CA VAL A 149 -15.25 3.94 -11.79
C VAL A 149 -14.39 4.64 -12.84
N THR A 150 -13.12 4.24 -12.97
CA THR A 150 -12.20 4.82 -13.95
C THR A 150 -12.73 4.64 -15.38
N GLN A 151 -13.22 3.44 -15.72
CA GLN A 151 -13.85 3.17 -17.02
C GLN A 151 -15.08 4.04 -17.27
N MET A 152 -15.97 4.20 -16.29
CA MET A 152 -17.14 5.06 -16.44
C MET A 152 -16.76 6.53 -16.71
N VAL A 153 -15.75 7.05 -16.01
CA VAL A 153 -15.25 8.40 -16.25
C VAL A 153 -14.64 8.52 -17.64
N LEU A 154 -13.80 7.57 -18.05
CA LEU A 154 -13.15 7.58 -19.37
C LEU A 154 -14.13 7.39 -20.54
N GLN A 155 -15.23 6.68 -20.33
CA GLN A 155 -16.32 6.59 -21.32
C GLN A 155 -17.00 7.94 -21.54
N GLN A 156 -17.16 8.74 -20.48
CA GLN A 156 -17.75 10.08 -20.57
C GLN A 156 -16.74 11.15 -21.01
N ARG A 157 -15.47 10.94 -20.68
CA ARG A 157 -14.37 11.88 -20.85
C ARG A 157 -13.13 11.18 -21.43
N PRO A 158 -13.19 10.71 -22.69
CA PRO A 158 -12.11 9.94 -23.30
C PRO A 158 -10.81 10.73 -23.45
N GLU A 159 -10.88 12.07 -23.44
CA GLU A 159 -9.71 12.94 -23.47
C GLU A 159 -8.77 12.77 -22.26
N LEU A 160 -9.28 12.19 -21.16
CA LEU A 160 -8.50 11.95 -19.93
C LEU A 160 -7.63 10.68 -19.99
N LEU A 161 -7.75 9.87 -21.04
CA LEU A 161 -7.10 8.56 -21.13
C LEU A 161 -5.57 8.65 -21.00
N ASP A 162 -4.94 9.53 -21.79
CA ASP A 162 -3.48 9.66 -21.83
C ASP A 162 -2.91 10.20 -20.51
N GLU A 163 -3.63 11.09 -19.82
CA GLU A 163 -3.23 11.55 -18.49
C GLU A 163 -3.38 10.43 -17.46
N THR A 164 -4.50 9.72 -17.50
CA THR A 164 -4.81 8.62 -16.57
C THR A 164 -3.77 7.50 -16.65
N ILE A 165 -3.42 7.04 -17.86
CA ILE A 165 -2.41 5.99 -18.05
C ILE A 165 -1.04 6.45 -17.58
N ARG A 166 -0.66 7.68 -17.92
CA ARG A 166 0.66 8.24 -17.57
C ARG A 166 0.82 8.40 -16.06
N ASP A 167 -0.23 8.83 -15.38
CA ASP A 167 -0.24 9.03 -13.93
C ASP A 167 -0.27 7.69 -13.19
N ALA A 168 -1.03 6.72 -13.69
CA ALA A 168 -0.97 5.34 -13.21
C ALA A 168 0.46 4.81 -13.28
N LYS A 169 1.14 4.97 -14.42
CA LYS A 169 2.54 4.55 -14.59
C LYS A 169 3.48 5.22 -13.60
N MET A 170 3.40 6.55 -13.44
CA MET A 170 4.23 7.27 -12.47
C MET A 170 3.99 6.79 -11.03
N MET A 171 2.73 6.48 -10.68
CA MET A 171 2.39 5.96 -9.36
C MET A 171 2.98 4.56 -9.15
N THR A 172 2.88 3.68 -10.14
CA THR A 172 3.46 2.33 -10.10
C THR A 172 5.00 2.39 -10.02
N GLU A 173 5.66 3.30 -10.72
CA GLU A 173 7.12 3.49 -10.64
C GLU A 173 7.56 3.97 -9.24
N ALA A 174 6.82 4.92 -8.66
CA ALA A 174 7.09 5.37 -7.30
C ALA A 174 6.89 4.23 -6.28
N LEU A 175 5.87 3.39 -6.51
CA LEU A 175 5.60 2.22 -5.70
C LEU A 175 6.71 1.16 -5.81
N ASP A 176 7.19 0.89 -7.01
CA ASP A 176 8.32 -0.01 -7.24
C ASP A 176 9.58 0.46 -6.49
N GLY A 177 9.79 1.77 -6.39
CA GLY A 177 10.85 2.36 -5.57
C GLY A 177 10.73 2.02 -4.08
N VAL A 178 9.52 2.09 -3.51
CA VAL A 178 9.23 1.67 -2.13
C VAL A 178 9.56 0.19 -1.95
N TRP A 179 9.18 -0.66 -2.92
CA TRP A 179 9.45 -2.09 -2.86
C TRP A 179 10.94 -2.41 -2.95
N SER A 180 11.63 -1.79 -3.91
CA SER A 180 13.07 -1.90 -4.07
C SER A 180 13.82 -1.50 -2.80
N ASN A 181 13.33 -0.50 -2.06
CA ASN A 181 13.93 -0.13 -0.79
C ASN A 181 13.70 -1.20 0.30
N LEU A 182 12.50 -1.76 0.41
CA LEU A 182 12.22 -2.87 1.33
C LEU A 182 13.09 -4.09 1.04
N ASP A 183 13.25 -4.49 -0.23
CA ASP A 183 14.15 -5.58 -0.61
C ASP A 183 15.60 -5.27 -0.21
N ARG A 184 16.05 -4.03 -0.43
CA ARG A 184 17.40 -3.60 -0.03
C ARG A 184 17.63 -3.68 1.48
N ILE A 185 16.67 -3.24 2.29
CA ILE A 185 16.72 -3.34 3.76
C ILE A 185 16.91 -4.80 4.16
N VAL A 186 16.17 -5.70 3.51
CA VAL A 186 16.24 -7.14 3.76
C VAL A 186 17.58 -7.70 3.34
N GLN A 187 18.05 -7.43 2.13
CA GLN A 187 19.37 -7.86 1.67
C GLN A 187 20.50 -7.37 2.60
N GLN A 188 20.41 -6.15 3.13
CA GLN A 188 21.39 -5.64 4.08
C GLN A 188 21.35 -6.41 5.41
N ALA A 189 20.16 -6.74 5.91
CA ALA A 189 20.00 -7.60 7.08
C ALA A 189 20.61 -8.99 6.83
N VAL A 190 20.42 -9.59 5.65
CA VAL A 190 21.01 -10.89 5.28
C VAL A 190 22.52 -10.81 5.41
N ARG A 191 23.13 -9.78 4.81
CA ARG A 191 24.59 -9.62 4.78
C ARG A 191 25.17 -9.44 6.18
N ARG A 192 24.51 -8.64 7.03
CA ARG A 192 24.94 -8.43 8.43
C ARG A 192 24.94 -9.73 9.21
N VAL A 193 23.90 -10.53 9.05
CA VAL A 193 23.79 -11.82 9.71
C VAL A 193 24.77 -12.84 9.12
N ASN A 194 25.03 -12.81 7.82
CA ASN A 194 26.03 -13.69 7.20
C ASN A 194 27.46 -13.34 7.62
N GLY A 195 27.71 -12.09 8.04
CA GLY A 195 28.98 -11.65 8.62
C GLY A 195 29.11 -11.85 10.14
N THR A 196 28.04 -12.24 10.83
CA THR A 196 28.01 -12.45 12.30
C THR A 196 27.34 -13.80 12.56
N GLU A 197 28.07 -14.86 12.91
CA GLU A 197 27.55 -16.26 12.98
C GLU A 197 26.26 -16.40 13.82
N HIS A 198 25.11 -16.19 13.19
CA HIS A 198 23.78 -16.42 13.75
C HIS A 198 22.93 -17.18 12.72
N TYR A 199 23.04 -18.50 12.75
CA TYR A 199 22.38 -19.43 11.82
C TYR A 199 20.86 -19.23 11.75
N GLY A 200 20.22 -18.92 12.90
CA GLY A 200 18.78 -18.63 12.97
C GLY A 200 18.40 -17.39 12.17
N LEU A 201 19.06 -16.24 12.45
CA LEU A 201 18.83 -14.99 11.72
C LEU A 201 19.11 -15.14 10.22
N ARG A 202 20.06 -15.98 9.81
CA ARG A 202 20.48 -16.13 8.41
C ARG A 202 19.35 -16.72 7.57
N LEU A 203 18.78 -17.82 8.06
CA LEU A 203 17.62 -18.46 7.46
C LEU A 203 16.43 -17.51 7.41
N MET A 204 16.30 -16.62 8.40
CA MET A 204 15.22 -15.65 8.45
C MET A 204 15.30 -14.66 7.30
N VAL A 205 16.47 -14.08 7.06
CA VAL A 205 16.59 -13.05 6.04
C VAL A 205 16.66 -13.60 4.62
N ASP A 206 17.26 -14.78 4.42
CA ASP A 206 17.31 -15.43 3.10
C ASP A 206 15.91 -15.71 2.53
N ARG A 207 14.94 -16.05 3.40
CA ARG A 207 13.54 -16.27 3.02
C ARG A 207 12.78 -14.99 2.72
N MET A 208 13.00 -13.93 3.49
CA MET A 208 12.43 -12.60 3.19
C MET A 208 12.89 -12.13 1.81
N ALA A 209 14.19 -12.27 1.52
CA ALA A 209 14.76 -11.89 0.23
C ALA A 209 14.19 -12.74 -0.93
N ALA A 210 13.82 -14.00 -0.69
CA ALA A 210 13.16 -14.83 -1.70
C ALA A 210 11.73 -14.32 -2.00
N ALA A 211 10.94 -14.00 -0.96
CA ALA A 211 9.58 -13.50 -1.12
C ALA A 211 9.50 -12.18 -1.89
N PHE A 212 10.43 -11.24 -1.65
CA PHE A 212 10.50 -9.99 -2.42
C PHE A 212 10.90 -10.21 -3.89
N ARG A 213 11.72 -11.22 -4.18
CA ARG A 213 12.14 -11.55 -5.55
C ARG A 213 11.10 -12.32 -6.36
N THR A 214 10.19 -13.04 -5.70
CA THR A 214 9.14 -13.84 -6.35
C THR A 214 7.79 -13.12 -6.42
N SER A 215 7.66 -11.94 -5.83
CA SER A 215 6.45 -11.12 -5.96
C SER A 215 6.28 -10.73 -7.43
N PRO A 216 5.17 -11.09 -8.09
CA PRO A 216 5.01 -10.86 -9.51
C PRO A 216 4.81 -9.37 -9.78
N THR A 217 5.87 -8.64 -10.11
CA THR A 217 5.71 -7.56 -11.10
C THR A 217 5.29 -8.25 -12.38
N VAL A 218 4.03 -8.05 -12.76
CA VAL A 218 3.40 -8.45 -14.02
C VAL A 218 4.45 -8.70 -15.11
N GLN A 219 4.82 -9.97 -15.29
CA GLN A 219 5.49 -10.38 -16.52
C GLN A 219 4.37 -10.49 -17.56
N HIS A 220 4.35 -9.50 -18.44
CA HIS A 220 3.47 -9.44 -19.59
C HIS A 220 3.44 -10.77 -20.36
N GLY A 221 2.23 -11.27 -20.55
CA GLY A 221 1.82 -12.16 -21.64
C GLY A 221 0.44 -11.72 -22.11
#